data_AF-A0A0C2F254-F1
#
_entry.id   AF-A0A0C2F254-F1
#
_cell.length_a   1.000
_cell.length_b   1.000
_cell.length_c   1.000
_cell.angle_alpha   90.00
_cell.angle_beta   90.00
_cell.angle_gamma   90.00
#
_symmetry.space_group_name_H-M   'P 1'
#
loop_
_entity.id
_entity.type
_entity.pdbx_description
1 polymer ?
#
loop_
_entity_poly.entity_id
_entity_poly.type
_entity_poly.pdbx_seq_one_letter_code
_entity_poly.pdbx_strand_id
1 'polypeptide(L)'
;MVMLVSSILGPGTIFLMIVGAISISFNIDTNWSLLIVSVPVVTFCIVCLVAKPEKQLLFAQIVSALFAMLMTAVFVGTSLQIQKDGILSPHSIFLFSVMGSFVTAAILHPLEFTCIIPGILYFLAIPSMYMLLPIYSICNLNTVTWGTREDPRPQEKNDLAKPRKSHHMDLVEKGGEGEVKFLWKNV
;
A
#
# COMPACT_ATOMS: atom_id res chain seq x y z
N MET A 1 1.21 -19.82 17.69
CA MET A 1 2.20 -20.49 16.81
C MET A 1 1.62 -20.76 15.42
N VAL A 2 0.54 -21.54 15.29
CA VAL A 2 -0.07 -21.87 13.97
C VAL A 2 -0.38 -20.63 13.11
N MET A 3 -0.97 -19.58 13.69
CA MET A 3 -1.28 -18.34 12.95
C MET A 3 -0.05 -17.55 12.49
N LEU A 4 1.06 -17.64 13.21
CA LEU A 4 2.29 -16.91 12.85
C LEU A 4 3.02 -17.62 11.69
N VAL A 5 3.02 -18.95 11.71
CA VAL A 5 3.61 -19.76 10.63
C VAL A 5 2.80 -19.61 9.33
N SER A 6 1.47 -19.61 9.39
CA SER A 6 0.63 -19.44 8.21
C SER A 6 0.75 -18.05 7.57
N SER A 7 0.89 -16.99 8.37
CA SER A 7 1.07 -15.62 7.87
C SER A 7 2.38 -15.39 7.12
N ILE A 8 3.45 -16.15 7.43
CA ILE A 8 4.73 -16.06 6.72
C ILE A 8 4.72 -16.94 5.47
N LEU A 9 4.06 -18.10 5.52
CA LEU A 9 3.94 -19.00 4.38
C LEU A 9 3.04 -18.45 3.27
N GLY A 10 2.03 -17.63 3.60
CA GLY A 10 1.10 -17.05 2.62
C GLY A 10 1.81 -16.25 1.51
N PRO A 11 2.58 -15.20 1.85
CA PRO A 11 3.38 -14.47 0.88
C PRO A 11 4.32 -15.38 0.09
N GLY A 12 5.09 -16.24 0.76
CA GLY A 12 6.03 -17.14 0.09
C GLY A 12 5.36 -18.07 -0.93
N THR A 13 4.17 -18.59 -0.60
CA THR A 13 3.41 -19.49 -1.48
C THR A 13 2.93 -18.77 -2.74
N ILE A 14 2.36 -17.57 -2.61
CA ILE A 14 1.88 -16.79 -3.76
C ILE A 14 3.04 -16.34 -4.65
N PHE A 15 4.18 -15.99 -4.07
CA PHE A 15 5.39 -15.66 -4.82
C PHE A 15 5.85 -16.83 -5.70
N LEU A 16 6.01 -18.03 -5.12
CA LEU A 16 6.42 -19.22 -5.86
C LEU A 16 5.40 -19.63 -6.92
N MET A 17 4.11 -19.45 -6.61
CA MET A 17 3.02 -19.73 -7.54
C MET A 17 3.08 -18.84 -8.79
N ILE A 18 3.40 -17.57 -8.63
CA ILE A 18 3.58 -16.63 -9.75
C ILE A 18 4.82 -16.98 -10.57
N VAL A 19 5.94 -17.28 -9.92
CA VAL A 19 7.20 -17.68 -10.60
C VAL A 19 6.97 -18.94 -11.44
N GLY A 20 6.33 -19.96 -10.86
CA GLY A 20 6.02 -21.20 -11.57
C GLY A 20 5.07 -20.96 -12.75
N ALA A 21 4.04 -20.13 -12.55
CA ALA A 21 3.09 -19.81 -13.61
C ALA A 21 3.77 -19.10 -14.78
N ILE A 22 4.62 -18.09 -14.52
CA ILE A 22 5.35 -17.37 -15.58
C ILE A 22 6.31 -18.31 -16.33
N SER A 23 7.04 -19.16 -15.61
CA SER A 23 8.01 -20.10 -16.22
C SER A 23 7.33 -21.01 -17.23
N ILE A 24 6.13 -21.49 -16.91
CA ILE A 24 5.36 -22.35 -17.80
C ILE A 24 4.72 -21.53 -18.93
N SER A 25 4.15 -20.37 -18.61
CA SER A 25 3.44 -19.50 -19.56
C SER A 25 4.34 -18.99 -20.69
N PHE A 26 5.54 -18.52 -20.33
CA PHE A 26 6.50 -17.94 -21.27
C PHE A 26 7.57 -18.94 -21.72
N ASN A 27 7.53 -20.19 -21.22
CA ASN A 27 8.53 -21.22 -21.50
C ASN A 27 9.97 -20.76 -21.18
N ILE A 28 10.11 -19.94 -20.14
CA ILE A 28 11.39 -19.40 -19.67
C ILE A 28 11.88 -20.28 -18.51
N ASP A 29 13.19 -20.48 -18.38
CA ASP A 29 13.74 -21.22 -17.26
C ASP A 29 13.28 -20.64 -15.91
N THR A 30 13.12 -21.52 -14.93
CA THR A 30 12.64 -21.15 -13.60
C THR A 30 13.56 -20.11 -12.94
N ASN A 31 14.86 -20.18 -13.18
CA ASN A 31 15.84 -19.23 -12.62
C ASN A 31 15.63 -17.80 -13.17
N TRP A 32 15.42 -17.66 -14.48
CA TRP A 32 15.15 -16.36 -15.09
C TRP A 32 13.77 -15.82 -14.67
N SER A 33 12.78 -16.71 -14.55
CA SER A 33 11.42 -16.36 -14.09
C SER A 33 11.43 -15.86 -12.65
N LEU A 34 12.21 -16.50 -11.77
CA LEU A 34 12.41 -16.09 -10.39
C LEU A 34 13.04 -14.71 -10.33
N LEU A 35 14.08 -14.47 -11.15
CA LEU A 35 14.76 -13.17 -11.20
C LEU A 35 13.79 -12.07 -11.62
N ILE A 36 13.02 -12.26 -12.69
CA ILE A 36 12.03 -11.29 -13.20
C ILE A 36 10.99 -10.91 -12.13
N VAL A 37 10.45 -11.88 -11.39
CA VAL A 37 9.44 -11.60 -10.34
C VAL A 37 10.06 -11.01 -9.08
N SER A 38 11.30 -11.40 -8.75
CA SER A 38 12.01 -10.88 -7.58
C SER A 38 12.40 -9.42 -7.70
N VAL A 39 12.74 -8.94 -8.91
CA VAL A 39 13.17 -7.55 -9.16
C VAL A 39 12.15 -6.51 -8.67
N PRO A 40 10.85 -6.55 -9.05
CA PRO A 40 9.87 -5.58 -8.57
C PRO A 40 9.62 -5.70 -7.05
N VAL A 41 9.69 -6.91 -6.48
CA VAL A 41 9.50 -7.13 -5.03
C VAL A 41 10.66 -6.52 -4.24
N VAL A 42 11.90 -6.81 -4.62
CA VAL A 42 13.10 -6.28 -3.95
C VAL A 42 13.19 -4.76 -4.11
N THR A 43 12.88 -4.25 -5.31
CA THR A 43 12.85 -2.80 -5.54
C THR A 43 11.81 -2.13 -4.64
N PHE A 44 10.63 -2.74 -4.49
CA PHE A 44 9.61 -2.26 -3.57
C PHE A 44 10.09 -2.28 -2.11
N CYS A 45 10.75 -3.35 -1.66
CA CYS A 45 11.35 -3.41 -0.32
C CYS A 45 12.36 -2.28 -0.08
N ILE A 46 13.27 -2.02 -1.04
CA ILE A 46 14.28 -0.95 -0.89
C ILE A 46 13.61 0.43 -0.81
N VAL A 47 12.62 0.69 -1.68
CA VAL A 47 11.86 1.96 -1.65
C VAL A 47 11.11 2.12 -0.32
N CYS A 48 10.52 1.05 0.21
CA CYS A 48 9.86 1.05 1.52
C CYS A 48 10.82 1.28 2.71
N LEU A 49 12.13 1.05 2.56
CA LEU A 49 13.11 1.31 3.62
C LEU A 49 13.69 2.73 3.57
N VAL A 50 13.75 3.36 2.39
CA VAL A 50 14.45 4.65 2.19
C VAL A 50 13.49 5.83 2.00
N ALA A 51 12.33 5.63 1.39
CA ALA A 51 11.43 6.71 1.00
C ALA A 51 10.45 7.11 2.12
N LYS A 52 9.88 8.33 2.01
CA LYS A 52 8.78 8.81 2.86
C LYS A 52 7.45 8.11 2.51
N PRO A 53 6.51 7.95 3.47
CA PRO A 53 5.27 7.17 3.27
C PRO A 53 4.42 7.64 2.07
N GLU A 54 4.35 8.95 1.82
CA GLU A 54 3.63 9.52 0.67
C GLU A 54 4.16 9.01 -0.67
N LYS A 55 5.50 8.87 -0.80
CA LYS A 55 6.14 8.36 -2.02
C LYS A 55 6.10 6.84 -2.08
N GLN A 56 6.14 6.16 -0.94
CA GLN A 56 5.98 4.70 -0.86
C GLN A 56 4.61 4.27 -1.38
N LEU A 57 3.54 4.99 -1.01
CA LEU A 57 2.18 4.65 -1.43
C LEU A 57 1.98 4.87 -2.93
N LEU A 58 2.53 5.96 -3.49
CA LEU A 58 2.49 6.22 -4.94
C LEU A 58 3.22 5.10 -5.71
N PHE A 59 4.39 4.70 -5.23
CA PHE A 59 5.15 3.60 -5.83
C PHE A 59 4.43 2.25 -5.68
N ALA A 60 3.81 1.98 -4.52
CA ALA A 60 3.01 0.79 -4.29
C ALA A 60 1.87 0.65 -5.29
N GLN A 61 1.21 1.75 -5.66
CA GLN A 61 0.16 1.76 -6.68
C GLN A 61 0.70 1.40 -8.07
N ILE A 62 1.87 1.93 -8.45
CA ILE A 62 2.52 1.59 -9.74
C ILE A 62 2.88 0.11 -9.78
N VAL A 63 3.53 -0.39 -8.73
CA VAL A 63 3.93 -1.80 -8.64
C VAL A 63 2.71 -2.71 -8.60
N SER A 64 1.63 -2.31 -7.92
CA SER A 64 0.36 -3.05 -7.93
C SER A 64 -0.25 -3.15 -9.33
N ALA A 65 -0.18 -2.08 -10.12
CA ALA A 65 -0.64 -2.10 -11.51
C ALA A 65 0.20 -3.06 -12.38
N LEU A 66 1.53 -3.09 -12.18
CA LEU A 66 2.40 -4.05 -12.85
C LEU A 66 2.07 -5.50 -12.46
N PHE A 67 1.84 -5.77 -11.18
CA PHE A 67 1.43 -7.10 -10.71
C PHE A 67 0.04 -7.51 -11.20
N ALA A 68 -0.89 -6.56 -11.38
CA ALA A 68 -2.18 -6.84 -11.99
C ALA A 68 -2.03 -7.26 -13.46
N MET A 69 -1.17 -6.60 -14.24
CA MET A 69 -0.84 -7.04 -15.60
C MET A 69 -0.13 -8.39 -15.63
N LEU A 70 0.69 -8.68 -14.63
CA LEU A 70 1.33 -9.98 -14.50
C LEU A 70 0.28 -11.08 -14.24
N MET A 71 -0.74 -10.82 -13.41
CA MET A 71 -1.80 -11.80 -13.13
C MET A 71 -2.64 -12.16 -14.33
N THR A 72 -2.89 -11.21 -15.24
CA THR A 72 -3.61 -11.53 -16.48
C THR A 72 -2.78 -12.47 -17.35
N ALA A 73 -1.46 -12.29 -17.41
CA ALA A 73 -0.55 -13.21 -18.11
C ALA A 73 -0.55 -14.61 -17.46
N VAL A 74 -0.52 -14.68 -16.13
CA VAL A 74 -0.62 -15.94 -15.36
C VAL A 74 -1.93 -16.67 -15.63
N PHE A 75 -3.05 -15.95 -15.70
CA PHE A 75 -4.35 -16.53 -16.01
C PHE A 75 -4.38 -17.16 -17.41
N VAL A 76 -3.87 -16.44 -18.42
CA VAL A 76 -3.77 -16.93 -19.80
C VAL A 76 -2.85 -18.15 -19.89
N GLY A 77 -1.68 -18.09 -19.27
CA GLY A 77 -0.74 -19.20 -19.35
C GLY A 77 -1.15 -20.43 -18.53
N THR A 78 -1.89 -20.25 -17.43
CA THR A 78 -2.53 -21.37 -16.73
C THR A 78 -3.61 -22.02 -17.60
N SER A 79 -4.36 -21.22 -18.37
CA SER A 79 -5.35 -21.73 -19.33
C SER A 79 -4.70 -22.58 -20.43
N LEU A 80 -3.53 -22.16 -20.93
CA LEU A 80 -2.73 -22.95 -21.88
C LEU A 80 -2.17 -24.22 -21.25
N GLN A 81 -1.77 -24.17 -19.99
CA GLN A 81 -1.28 -25.35 -19.27
C GLN A 81 -2.36 -26.39 -19.03
N ILE A 82 -3.58 -25.97 -18.68
CA ILE A 82 -4.73 -26.88 -18.49
C ILE A 82 -4.99 -27.71 -19.77
N GLN A 83 -4.77 -27.13 -20.95
CA GLN A 83 -4.96 -27.84 -22.21
C GLN A 83 -3.84 -28.84 -22.54
N LYS A 84 -2.62 -28.61 -22.05
CA LYS A 84 -1.45 -29.46 -22.34
C LYS A 84 -1.25 -30.57 -21.31
N ASP A 85 -1.29 -30.20 -20.04
CA ASP A 85 -0.93 -31.08 -18.91
C ASP A 85 -2.17 -31.53 -18.11
N GLY A 86 -3.36 -31.04 -18.49
CA GLY A 86 -4.63 -31.37 -17.85
C GLY A 86 -4.87 -30.63 -16.52
N ILE A 87 -6.01 -30.94 -15.90
CA ILE A 87 -6.47 -30.31 -14.65
C ILE A 87 -5.62 -30.75 -13.44
N LEU A 88 -4.90 -31.88 -13.55
CA LEU A 88 -4.03 -32.40 -12.48
C LEU A 88 -2.67 -31.71 -12.38
N SER A 89 -2.37 -30.72 -13.22
CA SER A 89 -1.15 -29.94 -13.03
C SER A 89 -1.20 -29.21 -11.67
N PRO A 90 -0.08 -29.13 -10.93
CA PRO A 90 -0.05 -28.47 -9.62
C PRO A 90 -0.47 -27.00 -9.68
N HIS A 91 -0.21 -26.31 -10.80
CA HIS A 91 -0.67 -24.94 -11.03
C HIS A 91 -2.19 -24.85 -11.22
N SER A 92 -2.77 -25.78 -11.96
CA SER A 92 -4.22 -25.84 -12.20
C SER A 92 -4.97 -26.13 -10.91
N ILE A 93 -4.51 -27.12 -10.12
CA ILE A 93 -5.11 -27.47 -8.82
C ILE A 93 -5.09 -26.26 -7.88
N PHE A 94 -3.97 -25.53 -7.85
CA PHE A 94 -3.86 -24.32 -7.04
C PHE A 94 -4.88 -23.25 -7.46
N LEU A 95 -5.02 -22.99 -8.76
CA LEU A 95 -5.99 -22.01 -9.27
C LEU A 95 -7.43 -22.40 -8.94
N PHE A 96 -7.79 -23.67 -9.11
CA PHE A 96 -9.13 -24.17 -8.73
C PHE A 96 -9.36 -24.08 -7.22
N SER A 97 -8.36 -24.35 -6.39
CA SER A 97 -8.45 -24.19 -4.94
C SER A 97 -8.70 -22.73 -4.54
N VAL A 98 -8.00 -21.78 -5.16
CA VAL A 98 -8.20 -20.34 -4.92
C VAL A 98 -9.59 -19.90 -5.37
N MET A 99 -10.02 -20.27 -6.59
CA MET A 99 -11.38 -19.98 -7.07
C MET A 99 -12.45 -20.57 -6.14
N GLY A 100 -12.24 -21.81 -5.69
CA GLY A 100 -13.12 -22.47 -4.72
C GLY A 100 -13.20 -21.71 -3.40
N SER A 101 -12.08 -21.16 -2.91
CA SER A 101 -12.06 -20.39 -1.66
C SER A 101 -12.92 -19.11 -1.73
N PHE A 102 -12.94 -18.41 -2.87
CA PHE A 102 -13.81 -17.24 -3.07
C PHE A 102 -15.30 -17.63 -3.10
N VAL A 103 -15.62 -18.76 -3.73
CA VAL A 103 -16.99 -19.28 -3.77
C VAL A 103 -17.45 -19.74 -2.39
N THR A 104 -16.61 -20.47 -1.65
CA THR A 104 -16.91 -20.89 -0.28
C THR A 104 -17.10 -19.69 0.64
N ALA A 105 -16.26 -18.66 0.52
CA ALA A 105 -16.39 -17.42 1.29
C ALA A 105 -17.74 -16.72 1.01
N ALA A 106 -18.18 -16.66 -0.26
CA ALA A 106 -19.45 -16.06 -0.63
C ALA A 106 -20.67 -16.84 -0.11
N ILE A 107 -20.59 -18.17 -0.05
CA ILE A 107 -21.67 -19.02 0.52
C ILE A 107 -21.73 -18.85 2.05
N LEU A 108 -20.58 -18.71 2.71
CA LEU A 108 -20.49 -18.64 4.17
C LEU A 108 -20.92 -17.27 4.74
N HIS A 109 -20.85 -16.20 3.94
CA HIS A 109 -21.25 -14.86 4.35
C HIS A 109 -22.26 -14.24 3.36
N PRO A 110 -23.55 -14.65 3.41
CA PRO A 110 -24.56 -14.28 2.40
C PRO A 110 -24.94 -12.79 2.39
N LEU A 111 -24.63 -12.04 3.46
CA LEU A 111 -24.81 -10.58 3.52
C LEU A 111 -23.87 -9.83 2.56
N GLU A 112 -22.74 -10.43 2.19
CA GLU A 112 -21.74 -9.83 1.31
C GLU A 112 -21.65 -10.54 -0.04
N PHE A 113 -22.72 -11.22 -0.47
CA PHE A 113 -22.75 -11.93 -1.76
C PHE A 113 -22.43 -11.01 -2.96
N THR A 114 -22.70 -9.72 -2.82
CA THR A 114 -22.33 -8.67 -3.78
C THR A 114 -20.82 -8.58 -4.04
N CYS A 115 -19.96 -9.12 -3.16
CA CYS A 115 -18.49 -9.17 -3.36
C CYS A 115 -18.05 -10.06 -4.52
N ILE A 116 -18.92 -10.93 -5.07
CA ILE A 116 -18.64 -11.68 -6.30
C ILE A 116 -18.58 -10.74 -7.52
N ILE A 117 -19.33 -9.63 -7.53
CA ILE A 117 -19.39 -8.71 -8.68
C ILE A 117 -18.00 -8.13 -9.00
N PRO A 118 -17.24 -7.56 -8.05
CA PRO A 118 -15.84 -7.17 -8.27
C PRO A 118 -14.85 -8.35 -8.19
N GLY A 119 -15.30 -9.61 -8.25
CA GLY A 119 -14.47 -10.80 -8.06
C GLY A 119 -13.26 -10.88 -9.01
N ILE A 120 -13.40 -10.38 -10.23
CA ILE A 120 -12.27 -10.28 -11.18
C ILE A 120 -11.19 -9.32 -10.66
N LEU A 121 -11.58 -8.18 -10.08
CA LEU A 121 -10.63 -7.23 -9.49
C LEU A 121 -9.92 -7.85 -8.28
N TYR A 122 -10.65 -8.59 -7.44
CA TYR A 122 -10.05 -9.32 -6.34
C TYR A 122 -9.06 -10.38 -6.82
N PHE A 123 -9.38 -11.10 -7.90
CA PHE A 123 -8.48 -12.08 -8.50
C PHE A 123 -7.20 -11.42 -9.05
N LEU A 124 -7.31 -10.28 -9.73
CA LEU A 124 -6.15 -9.51 -10.21
C LEU A 124 -5.30 -8.94 -9.05
N ALA A 125 -5.94 -8.60 -7.93
CA ALA A 125 -5.30 -8.02 -6.76
C ALA A 125 -4.68 -9.06 -5.81
N ILE A 126 -4.80 -10.36 -6.07
CA ILE A 126 -4.21 -11.41 -5.22
C ILE A 126 -2.71 -11.16 -4.96
N PRO A 127 -1.82 -10.98 -5.96
CA PRO A 127 -0.41 -10.72 -5.69
C PRO A 127 -0.16 -9.44 -4.92
N SER A 128 -0.88 -8.36 -5.22
CA SER A 128 -0.65 -7.10 -4.49
C SER A 128 -1.07 -7.24 -3.02
N MET A 129 -2.20 -7.91 -2.77
CA MET A 129 -2.70 -8.21 -1.43
C MET A 129 -1.76 -9.12 -0.63
N TYR A 130 -1.18 -10.15 -1.25
CA TYR A 130 -0.32 -11.12 -0.57
C TYR A 130 1.18 -10.79 -0.60
N MET A 131 1.62 -9.85 -1.45
CA MET A 131 3.02 -9.42 -1.54
C MET A 131 3.24 -8.01 -1.00
N LEU A 132 2.59 -7.01 -1.60
CA LEU A 132 2.91 -5.60 -1.34
C LEU A 132 2.38 -5.14 0.01
N LEU A 133 1.17 -5.56 0.39
CA LEU A 133 0.57 -5.18 1.67
C LEU A 133 1.37 -5.69 2.88
N PRO A 134 1.79 -6.96 2.96
CA PRO A 134 2.63 -7.44 4.05
C PRO A 134 3.98 -6.72 4.13
N ILE A 135 4.62 -6.47 2.99
CA ILE A 135 5.91 -5.74 2.94
C ILE A 135 5.72 -4.31 3.46
N TYR A 136 4.71 -3.60 2.95
CA TYR A 136 4.39 -2.25 3.39
C TYR A 136 4.03 -2.22 4.88
N SER A 137 3.24 -3.18 5.35
CA SER A 137 2.83 -3.29 6.76
C SER A 137 4.03 -3.47 7.69
N ILE A 138 5.02 -4.28 7.32
CA ILE A 138 6.23 -4.51 8.12
C ILE A 138 7.14 -3.28 8.10
N CYS A 139 7.42 -2.72 6.91
CA CYS A 139 8.29 -1.56 6.77
C CYS A 139 7.72 -0.32 7.47
N ASN A 140 6.40 -0.15 7.42
CA ASN A 140 5.70 0.96 8.05
C ASN A 140 5.30 0.69 9.52
N LEU A 141 5.62 -0.48 10.07
CA LEU A 141 5.29 -0.82 11.47
C LEU A 141 6.00 0.11 12.47
N ASN A 142 7.17 0.63 12.09
CA ASN A 142 7.97 1.53 12.90
C ASN A 142 7.41 2.96 12.96
N THR A 143 6.52 3.38 12.05
CA THR A 143 5.92 4.71 12.12
C THR A 143 4.76 4.71 13.13
N VAL A 144 5.07 5.11 14.36
CA VAL A 144 4.13 5.23 15.49
C VAL A 144 3.26 6.50 15.42
N THR A 145 2.74 6.84 14.23
CA THR A 145 1.70 7.87 14.08
C THR A 145 0.30 7.33 14.40
N TRP A 146 0.18 6.02 14.64
CA TRP A 146 -1.08 5.34 14.91
C TRP A 146 -1.39 5.36 16.42
N GLY A 147 -1.84 6.52 16.89
CA GLY A 147 -2.30 6.75 18.26
C GLY A 147 -2.42 8.24 18.55
N THR A 148 -3.15 8.63 19.59
CA THR A 148 -3.36 10.02 20.06
C THR A 148 -2.11 10.73 20.57
N ARG A 149 -0.91 10.35 20.11
CA ARG A 149 0.29 11.18 20.26
C ARG A 149 0.15 12.32 19.28
N GLU A 150 -0.10 13.51 19.81
CA GLU A 150 -0.06 14.75 19.06
C GLU A 150 1.20 14.78 18.20
N ASP A 151 1.00 14.87 16.89
CA ASP A 151 2.04 15.27 15.97
C ASP A 151 2.63 16.58 16.54
N PRO A 152 3.94 16.68 16.83
CA PRO A 152 4.51 17.98 17.16
C PRO A 152 4.30 18.85 15.93
N ARG A 153 3.30 19.73 16.04
CA ARG A 153 2.82 20.66 15.02
C ARG A 153 3.99 21.12 14.13
N PRO A 154 3.84 21.12 12.79
CA PRO A 154 4.76 21.79 11.88
C PRO A 154 4.96 23.30 12.15
N GLN A 155 4.30 23.88 13.16
CA GLN A 155 4.36 25.30 13.48
C GLN A 155 5.61 25.72 14.27
N GLU A 156 6.35 24.82 14.93
CA GLU A 156 7.48 25.27 15.76
C GLU A 156 8.73 25.69 14.96
N LYS A 157 8.83 25.36 13.67
CA LYS A 157 9.99 25.75 12.84
C LYS A 157 9.81 27.02 12.02
N ASN A 158 8.59 27.58 11.93
CA ASN A 158 8.35 28.84 11.21
C ASN A 158 7.99 30.03 12.13
N ASP A 159 7.73 29.78 13.41
CA ASP A 159 7.37 30.85 14.36
C ASP A 159 8.57 31.49 15.08
N LEU A 160 9.79 30.93 14.94
CA LEU A 160 11.01 31.55 15.51
C LEU A 160 11.65 32.64 14.63
N ALA A 161 11.08 32.91 13.45
CA ALA A 161 11.61 33.91 12.50
C ALA A 161 10.69 35.14 12.30
N LYS A 162 9.61 35.28 13.08
CA LYS A 162 8.86 36.53 13.13
C LYS A 162 8.92 37.12 14.54
N PRO A 163 9.57 38.28 14.76
CA PRO A 163 9.42 38.99 16.01
C PRO A 163 7.94 39.33 16.14
N ARG A 164 7.29 38.81 17.18
CA ARG A 164 5.94 39.18 17.61
C ARG A 164 5.97 40.66 17.98
N LYS A 165 5.86 41.55 16.97
CA LYS A 165 5.58 42.96 17.22
C LYS A 165 4.22 43.02 17.89
N SER A 166 4.28 43.55 19.10
CA SER A 166 3.23 43.75 20.06
C SER A 166 2.02 44.47 19.46
N HIS A 167 1.00 43.70 19.09
CA HIS A 167 -0.34 44.23 18.76
C HIS A 167 -1.01 44.91 19.98
N HIS A 168 -0.39 44.83 21.17
CA HIS A 168 -0.86 45.42 22.42
C HIS A 168 -0.14 46.73 22.79
N MET A 169 0.98 47.10 22.12
CA MET A 169 1.63 48.40 22.30
C MET A 169 1.12 49.45 21.32
N ASP A 170 0.72 49.06 20.11
CA ASP A 170 0.19 50.02 19.11
C ASP A 170 -1.18 50.62 19.52
N LEU A 171 -1.98 49.90 20.31
CA LEU A 171 -3.26 50.41 20.82
C LEU A 171 -3.08 51.39 21.99
N VAL A 172 -2.05 51.19 22.81
CA VAL A 172 -1.73 52.08 23.93
C VAL A 172 -1.04 53.35 23.43
N GLU A 173 -0.16 53.24 22.43
CA GLU A 173 0.53 54.39 21.83
C GLU A 173 -0.46 55.28 21.03
N LYS A 174 -1.35 54.68 20.22
CA LYS A 174 -2.41 55.44 19.53
C LYS A 174 -3.46 56.02 20.47
N GLY A 175 -3.78 55.32 21.55
CA GLY A 175 -4.70 55.81 22.59
C GLY A 175 -4.12 57.03 23.32
N GLY A 176 -2.83 56.99 23.67
CA GLY A 176 -2.13 58.09 24.33
C GLY A 176 -1.91 59.31 23.44
N GLU A 177 -1.54 59.12 22.17
CA GLU A 177 -1.37 60.24 21.23
C GLU A 177 -2.69 60.97 20.90
N GLY A 178 -3.80 60.23 20.89
CA GLY A 178 -5.14 60.80 20.66
C GLY A 178 -5.60 61.70 21.81
N GLU A 179 -5.37 61.30 23.06
CA GLU A 179 -5.73 62.08 24.25
C GLU A 179 -4.86 63.35 24.37
N VAL A 180 -3.55 63.23 24.16
CA VAL A 180 -2.63 64.38 24.27
C VAL A 180 -2.92 65.46 23.22
N LYS A 181 -3.29 65.06 21.98
CA LYS A 181 -3.73 66.02 20.95
C LYS A 181 -5.08 66.67 21.26
N PHE A 182 -5.99 65.98 21.94
CA PHE A 182 -7.28 66.54 22.33
C PHE A 182 -7.13 67.59 23.45
N LEU A 183 -6.22 67.35 24.40
CA LEU A 183 -5.93 68.28 25.49
C LEU A 183 -5.24 69.57 25.02
N TRP A 184 -4.33 69.48 24.04
CA TRP A 184 -3.65 70.66 23.46
C TRP A 184 -4.52 71.52 22.54
N LYS A 185 -5.69 71.04 22.11
CA LYS A 185 -6.60 71.79 21.22
C LYS A 185 -7.68 72.58 21.99
N ASN A 186 -7.84 72.31 23.28
CA ASN A 186 -8.87 72.92 24.15
C ASN A 186 -8.28 73.80 25.28
N VAL A 187 -7.02 74.23 25.12
CA VAL A 187 -6.35 75.28 25.91
C VAL A 187 -6.00 76.41 24.95
#